data_AF-A0A2V8PV27-F1
#
_entry.id   AF-A0A2V8PV27-F1
#
_cell.length_a   1.000
_cell.length_b   1.000
_cell.length_c   1.000
_cell.angle_alpha   90.00
_cell.angle_beta   90.00
_cell.angle_gamma   90.00
#
_symmetry.space_group_name_H-M   'P 1'
#
loop_
_entity.id
_entity.type
_entity.pdbx_description
1 polymer ?
#
loop_
_entity_poly.entity_id
_entity_poly.type
_entity_poly.pdbx_seq_one_letter_code
_entity_poly.pdbx_strand_id
1 'polypeptide(L)'
;MKGNIPITELPFNEEVWLMVFVTSVRERRTQQGKPFRDVSARNATGNLTLKIWAEVLEGREEMKPGLWGVTGKLESFQDRSQFVVTEYRPINIEQYREHVGCDPLLPRAFTMDIETIALTGFRERVGPKLERDFRLGYMRLEQQERYLEDIAAEEERVYQLGSLNATSGRVLSIAVHVGPVPGFEIEGLTSNPNEHAFGIDKEGDEQGEAQALKDFLALMSDFDVECDELVGHNIIGFDLPFIFQRCLANNLAARPFVNLGEYNVRGVFDTMRAWWLGDRRSRVSLDDLAWTLGLESSKTADVEGSRVFDLHQAGKLLEIREYNLNDVRVTRKVYERMVACFGR
;
A
#
# COMPACT_ATOMS: atom_id res chain seq x y z
N MET A 1 23.85 11.56 31.00
CA MET A 1 23.58 10.59 29.91
C MET A 1 23.83 11.32 28.60
N LYS A 2 24.61 10.74 27.68
CA LYS A 2 24.78 11.30 26.33
C LYS A 2 23.37 11.45 25.72
N GLY A 3 23.10 12.58 25.06
CA GLY A 3 21.80 12.86 24.43
C GLY A 3 21.45 11.85 23.33
N ASN A 4 20.30 12.03 22.69
CA ASN A 4 19.78 11.18 21.64
C ASN A 4 20.82 10.94 20.52
N ILE A 5 21.49 9.77 20.52
CA ILE A 5 22.48 9.40 19.51
C ILE A 5 21.72 8.86 18.29
N PRO A 6 21.96 9.36 17.07
CA PRO A 6 21.36 8.80 15.86
C PRO A 6 21.65 7.30 15.73
N ILE A 7 20.68 6.51 15.28
CA ILE A 7 20.82 5.05 15.13
C ILE A 7 22.01 4.69 14.22
N THR A 8 22.26 5.49 13.20
CA THR A 8 23.39 5.34 12.27
C THR A 8 24.76 5.63 12.89
N GLU A 9 24.79 6.27 14.07
CA GLU A 9 26.00 6.71 14.76
C GLU A 9 26.19 5.99 16.10
N LEU A 10 25.43 4.92 16.36
CA LEU A 10 25.53 4.19 17.62
C LEU A 10 26.95 3.63 17.82
N PRO A 11 27.58 3.91 18.97
CA PRO A 11 28.91 3.39 19.26
C PRO A 11 28.89 1.87 19.43
N PHE A 12 29.87 1.21 18.85
CA PHE A 12 29.99 -0.25 18.92
C PHE A 12 30.45 -0.69 20.32
N ASN A 13 29.82 -1.73 20.87
CA ASN A 13 30.10 -2.28 22.21
C ASN A 13 29.97 -1.30 23.40
N GLU A 14 29.46 -0.09 23.18
CA GLU A 14 29.13 0.86 24.26
C GLU A 14 27.67 0.73 24.65
N GLU A 15 27.39 0.81 25.96
CA GLU A 15 26.03 0.80 26.46
C GLU A 15 25.38 2.15 26.22
N VAL A 16 24.22 2.13 25.57
CA VAL A 16 23.43 3.30 25.23
C VAL A 16 21.98 3.07 25.59
N TRP A 17 21.31 4.17 25.94
CA TRP A 17 19.87 4.20 26.18
C TRP A 17 19.20 4.89 25.00
N LEU A 18 18.16 4.26 24.45
CA LEU A 18 17.37 4.75 23.33
C LEU A 18 15.89 4.74 23.69
N MET A 19 15.14 5.67 23.10
CA MET A 19 13.68 5.60 23.06
C MET A 19 13.27 5.24 21.64
N VAL A 20 12.45 4.19 21.51
CA VAL A 20 12.09 3.60 20.23
C VAL A 20 10.60 3.28 20.17
N PHE A 21 10.05 3.31 18.97
CA PHE A 21 8.77 2.72 18.64
C PHE A 21 9.00 1.31 18.10
N VAL A 22 8.46 0.31 18.79
CA VAL A 22 8.49 -1.09 18.39
C VAL A 22 7.38 -1.35 17.38
N THR A 23 7.71 -1.90 16.22
CA THR A 23 6.76 -2.22 15.14
C THR A 23 6.44 -3.70 15.05
N SER A 24 7.36 -4.59 15.45
CA SER A 24 7.07 -6.02 15.49
C SER A 24 7.94 -6.75 16.49
N VAL A 25 7.41 -7.83 17.06
CA VAL A 25 8.09 -8.69 18.03
C VAL A 25 7.93 -10.12 17.56
N ARG A 26 9.05 -10.82 17.33
CA ARG A 26 9.05 -12.23 16.90
C ARG A 26 9.79 -13.09 17.90
N GLU A 27 9.14 -14.13 18.41
CA GLU A 27 9.80 -15.13 19.22
C GLU A 27 10.62 -16.07 18.35
N ARG A 28 11.87 -16.31 18.76
CA ARG A 28 12.79 -17.22 18.09
C ARG A 28 13.52 -18.07 19.10
N ARG A 29 14.16 -19.12 18.59
CA ARG A 29 15.06 -19.98 19.34
C ARG A 29 16.38 -20.11 18.59
N THR A 30 17.47 -20.16 19.35
CA THR A 30 18.78 -20.54 18.81
C THR A 30 18.78 -22.01 18.39
N GLN A 31 19.82 -22.46 17.70
CA GLN A 31 20.01 -23.89 17.38
C GLN A 31 20.06 -24.77 18.64
N GLN A 32 20.52 -24.22 19.77
CA GLN A 32 20.55 -24.89 21.07
C GLN A 32 19.23 -24.78 21.84
N GLY A 33 18.17 -24.26 21.22
CA GLY A 33 16.82 -24.16 21.80
C GLY A 33 16.60 -22.97 22.75
N LYS A 34 17.65 -22.17 23.03
CA LYS A 34 17.56 -20.98 23.88
C LYS A 34 16.61 -19.93 23.25
N PRO A 35 15.55 -19.50 23.95
CA PRO A 35 14.61 -18.52 23.43
C PRO A 35 15.20 -17.10 23.42
N PHE A 36 14.79 -16.30 22.45
CA PHE A 36 15.04 -14.86 22.36
C PHE A 36 13.94 -14.19 21.52
N ARG A 37 13.82 -12.88 21.63
CA ARG A 37 12.95 -12.08 20.76
C ARG A 37 13.77 -11.26 19.79
N ASP A 38 13.43 -11.34 18.51
CA ASP A 38 13.85 -10.40 17.47
C ASP A 38 12.77 -9.33 17.36
N VAL A 39 13.17 -8.07 17.58
CA VAL A 39 12.25 -6.93 17.62
C VAL A 39 12.65 -5.93 16.55
N SER A 40 11.71 -5.57 15.69
CA SER A 40 11.86 -4.42 14.80
C SER A 40 11.45 -3.17 15.54
N ALA A 41 12.34 -2.18 15.63
CA ALA A 41 12.09 -0.92 16.30
C ALA A 41 12.68 0.24 15.49
N ARG A 42 12.21 1.45 15.77
CA ARG A 42 12.69 2.66 15.10
C ARG A 42 12.60 3.88 15.99
N ASN A 43 13.30 4.94 15.63
CA ASN A 43 13.04 6.28 16.14
C ASN A 43 13.16 7.29 15.00
N ALA A 44 13.19 8.59 15.32
CA ALA A 44 13.31 9.65 14.32
C ALA A 44 14.58 9.61 13.45
N THR A 45 15.58 8.82 13.85
CA THR A 45 16.90 8.75 13.22
C THR A 45 17.15 7.47 12.42
N GLY A 46 16.22 6.50 12.45
CA GLY A 46 16.34 5.28 11.64
C GLY A 46 15.64 4.05 12.24
N ASN A 47 15.96 2.89 11.67
CA ASN A 47 15.45 1.57 12.04
C ASN A 47 16.54 0.75 12.73
N LEU A 48 16.16 -0.09 13.69
CA LEU A 48 17.06 -0.93 14.48
C LEU A 48 16.42 -2.30 14.76
N THR A 49 17.22 -3.36 14.63
CA THR A 49 16.82 -4.69 15.10
C THR A 49 17.33 -4.90 16.52
N LEU A 50 16.41 -5.05 17.46
CA LEU A 50 16.73 -5.37 18.84
C LEU A 50 16.71 -6.88 19.05
N LYS A 51 17.65 -7.35 19.85
CA LYS A 51 17.74 -8.74 20.29
C LYS A 51 17.60 -8.81 21.78
N ILE A 52 16.55 -9.48 22.24
CA ILE A 52 16.21 -9.59 23.67
C ILE A 52 16.30 -11.05 24.08
N TRP A 53 17.28 -11.39 24.91
CA TRP A 53 17.46 -12.75 25.40
C TRP A 53 16.46 -13.10 26.51
N ALA A 54 16.18 -14.39 26.69
CA ALA A 54 15.23 -14.88 27.69
C ALA A 54 15.48 -14.33 29.10
N GLU A 55 16.74 -14.22 29.51
CA GLU A 55 17.14 -13.71 30.83
C GLU A 55 16.72 -12.25 31.06
N VAL A 56 16.60 -11.48 29.98
CA VAL A 56 16.17 -10.07 30.05
C VAL A 56 14.64 -9.98 30.14
N LEU A 57 13.91 -10.97 29.64
CA LEU A 57 12.44 -11.02 29.65
C LEU A 57 11.88 -11.43 31.02
N GLU A 58 12.62 -12.18 31.83
CA GLU A 58 12.14 -12.70 33.12
C GLU A 58 11.73 -11.58 34.09
N GLY A 59 10.48 -11.65 34.56
CA GLY A 59 9.93 -10.71 35.55
C GLY A 59 9.58 -9.32 35.00
N ARG A 60 9.57 -9.13 33.68
CA ARG A 60 9.26 -7.84 33.03
C ARG A 60 7.93 -7.86 32.28
N GLU A 61 7.43 -6.68 31.98
CA GLU A 61 6.29 -6.51 31.08
C GLU A 61 6.60 -7.06 29.70
N GLU A 62 5.58 -7.64 29.06
CA GLU A 62 5.71 -8.18 27.71
C GLU A 62 5.89 -7.05 26.70
N MET A 63 6.99 -7.10 25.93
CA MET A 63 7.19 -6.15 24.83
C MET A 63 6.20 -6.41 23.69
N LYS A 64 5.47 -5.36 23.33
CA LYS A 64 4.46 -5.31 22.25
C LYS A 64 4.72 -4.07 21.39
N PRO A 65 4.10 -3.98 20.19
CA PRO A 65 4.09 -2.72 19.45
C PRO A 65 3.73 -1.53 20.32
N GLY A 66 4.48 -0.43 20.19
CA GLY A 66 4.34 0.75 21.06
C GLY A 66 5.68 1.39 21.42
N LEU A 67 5.65 2.31 22.37
CA LEU A 67 6.83 3.06 22.80
C LEU A 67 7.59 2.36 23.93
N TRP A 68 8.90 2.24 23.76
CA TRP A 68 9.79 1.59 24.72
C TRP A 68 11.08 2.38 24.89
N GLY A 69 11.54 2.48 26.15
CA GLY A 69 12.91 2.82 26.46
C GLY A 69 13.74 1.54 26.51
N VAL A 70 14.85 1.49 25.79
CA VAL A 70 15.72 0.31 25.69
C VAL A 70 17.17 0.70 25.99
N THR A 71 17.81 -0.07 26.87
CA THR A 71 19.25 0.02 27.15
C THR A 71 19.92 -1.20 26.54
N GLY A 72 21.06 -1.01 25.89
CA GLY A 72 21.79 -2.11 25.27
C GLY A 72 23.02 -1.65 24.53
N LYS A 73 23.57 -2.56 23.72
CA LYS A 73 24.81 -2.35 22.97
C LYS A 73 24.62 -2.74 21.52
N LEU A 74 25.23 -1.97 20.62
CA LEU A 74 25.38 -2.38 19.24
C LEU A 74 26.51 -3.40 19.15
N GLU A 75 26.18 -4.61 18.68
CA GLU A 75 27.12 -5.72 18.50
C GLU A 75 27.01 -6.29 17.07
N SER A 76 28.03 -7.04 16.63
CA SER A 76 27.99 -7.77 15.37
C SER A 76 27.92 -9.26 15.62
N PHE A 77 27.00 -9.94 14.94
CA PHE A 77 26.90 -11.40 14.93
C PHE A 77 26.75 -11.88 13.50
N GLN A 78 27.67 -12.73 13.03
CA GLN A 78 27.71 -13.22 11.64
C GLN A 78 27.62 -12.06 10.61
N ASP A 79 28.43 -11.02 10.82
CA ASP A 79 28.50 -9.81 9.97
C ASP A 79 27.20 -8.99 9.88
N ARG A 80 26.22 -9.27 10.75
CA ARG A 80 25.02 -8.46 10.91
C ARG A 80 25.08 -7.68 12.21
N SER A 81 24.85 -6.37 12.10
CA SER A 81 24.70 -5.50 13.25
C SER A 81 23.37 -5.79 13.95
N GLN A 82 23.40 -6.00 15.26
CA GLN A 82 22.23 -6.22 16.10
C GLN A 82 22.38 -5.42 17.40
N PHE A 83 21.29 -4.88 17.92
CA PHE A 83 21.30 -4.20 19.21
C PHE A 83 20.89 -5.16 20.31
N VAL A 84 21.83 -5.58 21.14
CA VAL A 84 21.57 -6.52 22.24
C VAL A 84 21.05 -5.74 23.44
N VAL A 85 19.79 -5.98 23.78
CA VAL A 85 19.09 -5.28 24.85
C VAL A 85 19.46 -5.91 26.19
N THR A 86 19.84 -5.07 27.16
CA THR A 86 20.12 -5.44 28.56
C THR A 86 18.97 -5.03 29.47
N GLU A 87 18.25 -3.97 29.13
CA GLU A 87 17.13 -3.45 29.89
C GLU A 87 16.07 -2.85 28.96
N TYR A 88 14.79 -2.98 29.31
CA TYR A 88 13.73 -2.24 28.64
C TYR A 88 12.58 -1.93 29.60
N ARG A 89 11.80 -0.88 29.27
CA ARG A 89 10.58 -0.47 29.98
C ARG A 89 9.61 0.27 29.05
N PRO A 90 8.29 0.21 29.28
CA PRO A 90 7.34 1.05 28.55
C PRO A 90 7.61 2.53 28.85
N ILE A 91 7.31 3.39 27.88
CA ILE A 91 7.36 4.85 28.03
C ILE A 91 6.10 5.49 27.44
N ASN A 92 5.78 6.71 27.86
CA ASN A 92 4.70 7.49 27.25
C ASN A 92 5.23 8.46 26.18
N ILE A 93 4.30 9.13 25.49
CA ILE A 93 4.62 10.06 24.41
C ILE A 93 5.36 11.32 24.92
N GLU A 94 5.05 11.79 26.14
CA GLU A 94 5.73 12.93 26.75
C GLU A 94 7.21 12.62 27.00
N GLN A 95 7.52 11.46 27.57
CA GLN A 95 8.90 11.01 27.79
C GLN A 95 9.66 10.88 26.47
N TYR A 96 9.02 10.35 25.43
CA TYR A 96 9.61 10.26 24.09
C TYR A 96 9.95 11.65 23.54
N ARG A 97 9.01 12.60 23.60
CA ARG A 97 9.21 13.98 23.12
C ARG A 97 10.29 14.71 23.90
N GLU A 98 10.32 14.57 25.22
CA GLU A 98 11.34 15.18 26.08
C GLU A 98 12.75 14.70 25.72
N HIS A 99 12.90 13.43 25.33
CA HIS A 99 14.20 12.85 25.02
C HIS A 99 14.61 13.02 23.56
N VAL A 100 13.68 12.80 22.62
CA VAL A 100 13.95 12.76 21.18
C VAL A 100 13.77 14.14 20.53
N GLY A 101 12.91 14.99 21.09
CA GLY A 101 12.62 16.33 20.59
C GLY A 101 11.58 16.40 19.46
N CYS A 102 10.97 15.28 19.09
CA CYS A 102 9.91 15.21 18.08
C CYS A 102 8.94 14.06 18.36
N ASP A 103 7.87 13.97 17.57
CA ASP A 103 6.97 12.83 17.59
C ASP A 103 7.64 11.56 17.01
N PRO A 104 7.25 10.36 17.47
CA PRO A 104 7.70 9.12 16.86
C PRO A 104 7.18 8.98 15.44
N LEU A 105 8.00 8.40 14.56
CA LEU A 105 7.59 8.06 13.20
C LEU A 105 6.72 6.81 13.25
N LEU A 106 5.40 7.01 13.26
CA LEU A 106 4.44 5.93 13.19
C LEU A 106 4.37 5.35 11.77
N PRO A 107 4.21 4.02 11.64
CA PRO A 107 3.88 3.40 10.37
C PRO A 107 2.62 3.97 9.75
N ARG A 108 2.69 4.27 8.45
CA ARG A 108 1.59 4.82 7.67
C ARG A 108 1.04 3.78 6.71
N ALA A 109 -0.27 3.80 6.54
CA ALA A 109 -0.95 3.04 5.51
C ALA A 109 -1.34 4.00 4.38
N PHE A 110 -0.88 3.70 3.17
CA PHE A 110 -1.23 4.39 1.94
C PHE A 110 -2.27 3.53 1.22
N THR A 111 -3.55 3.76 1.51
CA THR A 111 -4.65 3.07 0.82
C THR A 111 -4.92 3.74 -0.51
N MET A 112 -4.95 3.01 -1.62
CA MET A 112 -5.06 3.61 -2.94
C MET A 112 -5.88 2.78 -3.92
N ASP A 113 -6.36 3.48 -4.95
CA ASP A 113 -7.06 2.95 -6.11
C ASP A 113 -6.81 3.87 -7.33
N ILE A 114 -6.93 3.34 -8.55
CA ILE A 114 -6.79 4.10 -9.79
C ILE A 114 -8.00 3.98 -10.70
N GLU A 115 -8.32 5.08 -11.37
CA GLU A 115 -9.22 5.08 -12.50
C GLU A 115 -8.47 5.22 -13.81
N THR A 116 -8.91 4.46 -14.80
CA THR A 116 -8.25 4.36 -16.10
C THR A 116 -9.23 4.55 -17.23
N ILE A 117 -8.76 5.12 -18.33
CA ILE A 117 -9.52 5.23 -19.57
C ILE A 117 -8.68 4.77 -20.76
N ALA A 118 -9.34 4.39 -21.84
CA ALA A 118 -8.67 4.05 -23.08
C ALA A 118 -7.97 5.27 -23.69
N LEU A 119 -6.79 5.07 -24.27
CA LEU A 119 -6.09 6.07 -25.06
C LEU A 119 -6.88 6.37 -26.33
N THR A 120 -7.07 7.64 -26.69
CA THR A 120 -7.78 8.01 -27.92
C THR A 120 -7.18 7.36 -29.16
N GLY A 121 -5.85 7.34 -29.28
CA GLY A 121 -5.15 6.69 -30.39
C GLY A 121 -5.24 5.15 -30.41
N PHE A 122 -5.70 4.51 -29.32
CA PHE A 122 -5.96 3.07 -29.33
C PHE A 122 -7.18 2.72 -30.18
N ARG A 123 -8.17 3.62 -30.29
CA ARG A 123 -9.41 3.42 -31.07
C ARG A 123 -9.12 3.01 -32.50
N GLU A 124 -8.18 3.69 -33.15
CA GLU A 124 -7.76 3.42 -34.53
C GLU A 124 -7.14 2.02 -34.73
N ARG A 125 -6.66 1.40 -33.65
CA ARG A 125 -6.06 0.05 -33.70
C ARG A 125 -7.08 -1.06 -33.51
N VAL A 126 -8.27 -0.77 -33.02
CA VAL A 126 -9.23 -1.81 -32.61
C VAL A 126 -9.76 -2.58 -33.82
N GLY A 127 -10.37 -1.89 -34.78
CA GLY A 127 -10.95 -2.52 -35.98
C GLY A 127 -9.95 -3.40 -36.75
N PRO A 128 -8.78 -2.86 -37.19
CA PRO A 128 -7.77 -3.65 -37.89
C PRO A 128 -7.25 -4.85 -37.09
N LYS A 129 -7.18 -4.73 -35.76
CA LYS A 129 -6.79 -5.84 -34.89
C LYS A 129 -7.89 -6.91 -34.87
N LEU A 130 -9.15 -6.54 -34.70
CA LEU A 130 -10.26 -7.48 -34.66
C LEU A 130 -10.42 -8.20 -36.00
N GLU A 131 -10.38 -7.49 -37.13
CA GLU A 131 -10.43 -8.11 -38.46
C GLU A 131 -9.32 -9.16 -38.63
N ARG A 132 -8.09 -8.80 -38.24
CA ARG A 132 -6.95 -9.71 -38.31
C ARG A 132 -7.12 -10.91 -37.38
N ASP A 133 -7.52 -10.69 -36.13
CA ASP A 133 -7.66 -11.74 -35.11
C ASP A 133 -8.83 -12.69 -35.47
N PHE A 134 -9.90 -12.19 -36.11
CA PHE A 134 -10.97 -13.00 -36.69
C PHE A 134 -10.45 -13.86 -37.84
N ARG A 135 -9.78 -13.25 -38.82
CA ARG A 135 -9.22 -13.95 -40.00
C ARG A 135 -8.21 -15.04 -39.62
N LEU A 136 -7.42 -14.81 -38.57
CA LEU A 136 -6.40 -15.76 -38.08
C LEU A 136 -6.96 -16.79 -37.10
N GLY A 137 -8.25 -16.71 -36.73
CA GLY A 137 -8.87 -17.64 -35.79
C GLY A 137 -8.40 -17.48 -34.35
N TYR A 138 -7.93 -16.30 -33.96
CA TYR A 138 -7.47 -16.01 -32.59
C TYR A 138 -8.61 -15.58 -31.64
N MET A 139 -9.78 -15.25 -32.18
CA MET A 139 -10.96 -14.92 -31.39
C MET A 139 -11.62 -16.17 -30.78
N ARG A 140 -12.02 -16.08 -29.51
CA ARG A 140 -12.91 -17.07 -28.88
C ARG A 140 -14.28 -17.06 -29.54
N LEU A 141 -15.01 -18.18 -29.53
CA LEU A 141 -16.33 -18.33 -30.17
C LEU A 141 -17.30 -17.21 -29.78
N GLU A 142 -17.47 -16.95 -28.48
CA GLU A 142 -18.35 -15.87 -27.98
C GLU A 142 -17.97 -14.48 -28.52
N GLN A 143 -16.68 -14.25 -28.77
CA GLN A 143 -16.23 -12.98 -29.35
C GLN A 143 -16.51 -12.91 -30.85
N GLN A 144 -16.36 -14.03 -31.57
CA GLN A 144 -16.71 -14.10 -32.98
C GLN A 144 -18.21 -13.85 -33.18
N GLU A 145 -19.05 -14.43 -32.33
CA GLU A 145 -20.50 -14.22 -32.35
C GLU A 145 -20.83 -12.73 -32.20
N ARG A 146 -20.31 -12.06 -31.16
CA ARG A 146 -20.51 -10.61 -30.97
C ARG A 146 -19.98 -9.78 -32.13
N TYR A 147 -18.79 -10.12 -32.64
CA TYR A 147 -18.17 -9.40 -33.76
C TYR A 147 -18.99 -9.51 -35.05
N LEU A 148 -19.55 -10.69 -35.34
CA LEU A 148 -20.37 -10.92 -36.53
C LEU A 148 -21.80 -10.37 -36.39
N GLU A 149 -22.32 -10.28 -35.17
CA GLU A 149 -23.60 -9.66 -34.87
C GLU A 149 -23.54 -8.14 -35.09
N ASP A 150 -22.55 -7.47 -34.51
CA ASP A 150 -22.32 -6.04 -34.67
C ASP A 150 -20.83 -5.68 -34.50
N ILE A 151 -20.16 -5.46 -35.62
CA ILE A 151 -18.74 -5.09 -35.67
C ILE A 151 -18.48 -3.80 -34.90
N ALA A 152 -19.34 -2.79 -35.07
CA ALA A 152 -19.12 -1.48 -34.46
C ALA A 152 -19.31 -1.53 -32.94
N ALA A 153 -20.29 -2.30 -32.46
CA ALA A 153 -20.49 -2.51 -31.03
C ALA A 153 -19.34 -3.29 -30.39
N GLU A 154 -18.81 -4.33 -31.06
CA GLU A 154 -17.65 -5.07 -30.55
C GLU A 154 -16.36 -4.22 -30.59
N GLU A 155 -16.18 -3.37 -31.61
CA GLU A 155 -15.10 -2.39 -31.64
C GLU A 155 -15.18 -1.41 -30.46
N GLU A 156 -16.36 -0.86 -30.16
CA GLU A 156 -16.56 0.03 -29.01
C GLU A 156 -16.27 -0.69 -27.69
N ARG A 157 -16.78 -1.92 -27.52
CA ARG A 157 -16.54 -2.73 -26.33
C ARG A 157 -15.05 -3.00 -26.12
N VAL A 158 -14.32 -3.35 -27.18
CA VAL A 158 -12.87 -3.61 -27.11
C VAL A 158 -12.08 -2.33 -26.87
N TYR A 159 -12.52 -1.20 -27.42
CA TYR A 159 -11.96 0.11 -27.11
C TYR A 159 -12.10 0.41 -25.61
N GLN A 160 -13.29 0.26 -25.05
CA GLN A 160 -13.56 0.50 -23.63
C GLN A 160 -12.70 -0.41 -22.73
N LEU A 161 -12.62 -1.70 -23.03
CA LEU A 161 -11.74 -2.63 -22.33
C LEU A 161 -10.25 -2.29 -22.45
N GLY A 162 -9.88 -1.42 -23.40
CA GLY A 162 -8.54 -0.88 -23.52
C GLY A 162 -8.06 -0.14 -22.28
N SER A 163 -8.97 0.39 -21.44
CA SER A 163 -8.62 1.02 -20.15
C SER A 163 -7.94 0.05 -19.20
N LEU A 164 -8.26 -1.25 -19.27
CA LEU A 164 -7.73 -2.28 -18.36
C LEU A 164 -6.33 -2.79 -18.72
N ASN A 165 -5.63 -2.14 -19.67
CA ASN A 165 -4.27 -2.51 -20.06
C ASN A 165 -3.41 -1.27 -20.32
N ALA A 166 -2.25 -1.18 -19.70
CA ALA A 166 -1.39 0.02 -19.78
C ALA A 166 -0.85 0.34 -21.19
N THR A 167 -0.94 -0.59 -22.14
CA THR A 167 -0.56 -0.35 -23.55
C THR A 167 -1.67 0.29 -24.39
N SER A 168 -2.91 0.22 -23.92
CA SER A 168 -4.11 0.74 -24.59
C SER A 168 -4.87 1.76 -23.76
N GLY A 169 -4.58 1.85 -22.46
CA GLY A 169 -5.17 2.77 -21.51
C GLY A 169 -4.15 3.71 -20.90
N ARG A 170 -4.67 4.69 -20.17
CA ARG A 170 -3.93 5.67 -19.37
C ARG A 170 -4.59 5.82 -18.00
N VAL A 171 -3.81 6.30 -17.04
CA VAL A 171 -4.35 6.75 -15.76
C VAL A 171 -5.13 8.05 -15.99
N LEU A 172 -6.34 8.09 -15.43
CA LEU A 172 -7.20 9.27 -15.34
C LEU A 172 -7.18 9.86 -13.93
N SER A 173 -7.29 9.00 -12.91
CA SER A 173 -7.29 9.42 -11.51
C SER A 173 -6.49 8.45 -10.64
N ILE A 174 -5.79 8.96 -9.64
CA ILE A 174 -5.15 8.16 -8.58
C ILE A 174 -5.65 8.73 -7.26
N ALA A 175 -6.36 7.95 -6.47
CA ALA A 175 -6.79 8.33 -5.13
C ALA A 175 -5.90 7.66 -4.09
N VAL A 176 -5.54 8.40 -3.05
CA VAL A 176 -4.73 7.89 -1.93
C VAL A 176 -5.25 8.44 -0.61
N HIS A 177 -5.55 7.57 0.32
CA HIS A 177 -5.79 7.91 1.73
C HIS A 177 -4.57 7.50 2.54
N VAL A 178 -3.92 8.48 3.18
CA VAL A 178 -2.81 8.27 4.10
C VAL A 178 -3.33 8.32 5.52
N GLY A 179 -3.22 7.20 6.23
CA GLY A 179 -3.68 7.09 7.61
C GLY A 179 -2.73 6.24 8.47
N PRO A 180 -3.01 6.09 9.77
CA PRO A 180 -2.24 5.20 10.63
C PRO A 180 -2.40 3.75 10.16
N VAL A 181 -1.40 2.91 10.39
CA VAL A 181 -1.66 1.48 10.28
C VAL A 181 -2.38 0.97 11.54
N PRO A 182 -3.49 0.20 11.43
CA PRO A 182 -4.21 -0.30 12.59
C PRO A 182 -3.32 -1.08 13.57
N GLY A 183 -3.48 -0.80 14.87
CA GLY A 183 -2.71 -1.43 15.95
C GLY A 183 -1.38 -0.74 16.28
N PHE A 184 -1.11 0.43 15.73
CA PHE A 184 0.05 1.27 16.08
C PHE A 184 -0.33 2.65 16.62
N GLU A 185 -1.59 2.84 17.01
CA GLU A 185 -2.06 4.07 17.62
C GLU A 185 -1.38 4.30 18.98
N ILE A 186 -0.99 5.55 19.24
CA ILE A 186 -0.46 5.98 20.53
C ILE A 186 -1.43 6.98 21.14
N GLU A 187 -1.84 6.76 22.38
CA GLU A 187 -2.65 7.72 23.12
C GLU A 187 -1.94 9.09 23.20
N GLY A 188 -2.66 10.16 22.88
CA GLY A 188 -2.09 11.51 22.84
C GLY A 188 -1.34 11.89 21.56
N LEU A 189 -1.28 11.00 20.55
CA LEU A 189 -0.78 11.31 19.22
C LEU A 189 -1.93 11.24 18.19
N THR A 190 -2.33 12.38 17.65
CA THR A 190 -3.34 12.43 16.59
C THR A 190 -2.68 12.25 15.23
N SER A 191 -2.93 11.11 14.57
CA SER A 191 -2.71 11.00 13.13
C SER A 191 -3.87 11.70 12.42
N ASN A 192 -3.59 12.74 11.64
CA ASN A 192 -4.59 13.34 10.77
C ASN A 192 -4.63 12.57 9.46
N PRO A 193 -5.65 11.73 9.22
CA PRO A 193 -5.79 11.08 7.92
C PRO A 193 -5.95 12.15 6.84
N ASN A 194 -5.29 11.94 5.71
CA ASN A 194 -5.34 12.86 4.58
C ASN A 194 -5.68 12.10 3.31
N GLU A 195 -6.50 12.74 2.48
CA GLU A 195 -6.90 12.22 1.17
C GLU A 195 -6.26 13.07 0.07
N HIS A 196 -5.72 12.37 -0.91
CA HIS A 196 -5.11 12.91 -2.10
C HIS A 196 -5.81 12.32 -3.31
N ALA A 197 -6.03 13.14 -4.32
CA ALA A 197 -6.41 12.63 -5.63
C ALA A 197 -5.68 13.43 -6.71
N PHE A 198 -5.07 12.70 -7.63
CA PHE A 198 -4.23 13.18 -8.72
C PHE A 198 -4.91 12.88 -10.06
N GLY A 199 -4.68 13.71 -11.09
CA GLY A 199 -5.24 13.52 -12.43
C GLY A 199 -6.60 14.20 -12.66
N ILE A 200 -7.38 14.45 -11.60
CA ILE A 200 -8.56 15.33 -11.62
C ILE A 200 -8.44 16.21 -10.38
N ASP A 201 -8.49 17.53 -10.48
CA ASP A 201 -8.40 18.42 -9.32
C ASP A 201 -9.75 18.61 -8.59
N LYS A 202 -9.80 19.53 -7.61
CA LYS A 202 -10.99 19.73 -6.77
C LYS A 202 -12.09 20.51 -7.49
N GLU A 203 -11.74 21.22 -8.54
CA GLU A 203 -12.61 21.99 -9.41
C GLU A 203 -13.23 21.10 -10.50
N GLY A 204 -12.63 19.93 -10.74
CA GLY A 204 -13.12 18.96 -11.70
C GLY A 204 -12.38 19.00 -13.03
N ASP A 205 -11.22 19.64 -13.07
CA ASP A 205 -10.42 19.74 -14.29
C ASP A 205 -9.42 18.58 -14.35
N GLU A 206 -9.29 18.02 -15.56
CA GLU A 206 -8.34 16.94 -15.81
C GLU A 206 -6.91 17.48 -15.91
N GLN A 207 -6.00 16.87 -15.16
CA GLN A 207 -4.57 17.11 -15.20
C GLN A 207 -3.89 16.05 -16.08
N GLY A 208 -2.82 16.43 -16.79
CA GLY A 208 -2.11 15.48 -17.65
C GLY A 208 -1.56 14.26 -16.89
N GLU A 209 -1.69 13.06 -17.47
CA GLU A 209 -1.27 11.79 -16.85
C GLU A 209 0.17 11.84 -16.28
N ALA A 210 1.12 12.38 -17.04
CA ALA A 210 2.50 12.48 -16.60
C ALA A 210 2.68 13.37 -15.35
N GLN A 211 1.84 14.39 -15.18
CA GLN A 211 1.84 15.24 -13.99
C GLN A 211 1.22 14.49 -12.81
N ALA A 212 0.07 13.84 -13.01
CA ALA A 212 -0.58 13.02 -11.98
C ALA A 212 0.35 11.93 -11.43
N LEU A 213 1.07 11.23 -12.31
CA LEU A 213 2.07 10.22 -11.93
C LEU A 213 3.24 10.83 -11.16
N LYS A 214 3.75 12.00 -11.55
CA LYS A 214 4.84 12.68 -10.82
C LYS A 214 4.39 13.09 -9.41
N ASP A 215 3.19 13.64 -9.28
CA ASP A 215 2.67 14.09 -8.00
C ASP A 215 2.39 12.90 -7.05
N PHE A 216 1.88 11.79 -7.60
CA PHE A 216 1.78 10.54 -6.86
C PHE A 216 3.16 10.02 -6.40
N LEU A 217 4.16 10.01 -7.29
CA LEU A 217 5.52 9.60 -6.93
C LEU A 217 6.17 10.53 -5.89
N ALA A 218 5.83 11.81 -5.90
CA ALA A 218 6.27 12.77 -4.89
C ALA A 218 5.64 12.47 -3.52
N LEU A 219 4.33 12.13 -3.47
CA LEU A 219 3.67 11.66 -2.24
C LEU A 219 4.35 10.40 -1.69
N MET A 220 4.75 9.48 -2.57
CA MET A 220 5.38 8.21 -2.20
C MET A 220 6.89 8.30 -1.94
N SER A 221 7.49 9.50 -2.00
CA SER A 221 8.96 9.67 -2.00
C SER A 221 9.63 9.25 -0.70
N ASP A 222 8.91 9.28 0.42
CA ASP A 222 9.38 8.87 1.75
C ASP A 222 8.78 7.54 2.24
N PHE A 223 8.10 6.79 1.36
CA PHE A 223 7.53 5.49 1.69
C PHE A 223 8.62 4.50 2.08
N ASP A 224 8.52 3.95 3.30
CA ASP A 224 9.45 2.93 3.81
C ASP A 224 8.79 1.55 3.80
N VAL A 225 9.15 0.69 2.85
CA VAL A 225 8.62 -0.69 2.72
C VAL A 225 8.85 -1.57 3.96
N GLU A 226 9.77 -1.19 4.85
CA GLU A 226 10.02 -1.91 6.10
C GLU A 226 9.01 -1.55 7.20
N CYS A 227 8.38 -0.38 7.08
CA CYS A 227 7.52 0.20 8.11
C CYS A 227 6.11 0.49 7.63
N ASP A 228 5.99 1.21 6.52
CA ASP A 228 4.74 1.62 5.90
C ASP A 228 4.08 0.47 5.14
N GLU A 229 2.81 0.64 4.82
CA GLU A 229 2.03 -0.35 4.09
C GLU A 229 1.21 0.31 2.98
N LEU A 230 1.34 -0.20 1.77
CA LEU A 230 0.44 0.11 0.66
C LEU A 230 -0.75 -0.80 0.71
N VAL A 231 -1.96 -0.23 0.69
CA VAL A 231 -3.19 -0.99 0.80
C VAL A 231 -4.02 -0.76 -0.46
N GLY A 232 -4.62 -1.81 -1.00
CA GLY A 232 -5.54 -1.66 -2.12
C GLY A 232 -6.36 -2.92 -2.36
N HIS A 233 -7.20 -2.90 -3.37
CA HIS A 233 -8.01 -4.06 -3.76
C HIS A 233 -7.57 -4.58 -5.13
N ASN A 234 -6.92 -5.76 -5.18
CA ASN A 234 -6.24 -6.25 -6.40
C ASN A 234 -5.09 -5.34 -6.89
N ILE A 235 -4.55 -4.53 -5.98
CA ILE A 235 -3.45 -3.57 -6.20
C ILE A 235 -2.18 -4.22 -6.76
N ILE A 236 -1.89 -5.47 -6.39
CA ILE A 236 -0.74 -6.22 -6.92
C ILE A 236 -1.02 -6.70 -8.35
N GLY A 237 -2.28 -7.06 -8.63
CA GLY A 237 -2.70 -7.63 -9.91
C GLY A 237 -3.00 -6.60 -10.99
N PHE A 238 -3.21 -5.32 -10.62
CA PHE A 238 -3.63 -4.29 -11.55
C PHE A 238 -2.93 -2.95 -11.32
N ASP A 239 -3.26 -2.24 -10.25
CA ASP A 239 -2.94 -0.82 -10.05
C ASP A 239 -1.43 -0.52 -10.09
N LEU A 240 -0.64 -1.20 -9.26
CA LEU A 240 0.80 -0.96 -9.18
C LEU A 240 1.51 -1.32 -10.49
N PRO A 241 1.28 -2.52 -11.11
CA PRO A 241 1.77 -2.78 -12.45
C PRO A 241 1.39 -1.71 -13.46
N PHE A 242 0.13 -1.27 -13.46
CA PHE A 242 -0.39 -0.29 -14.41
C PHE A 242 0.34 1.06 -14.24
N ILE A 243 0.44 1.58 -13.01
CA ILE A 243 1.15 2.83 -12.70
C ILE A 243 2.60 2.77 -13.19
N PHE A 244 3.36 1.73 -12.83
CA PHE A 244 4.78 1.66 -13.23
C PHE A 244 4.95 1.48 -14.74
N GLN A 245 4.06 0.74 -15.41
CA GLN A 245 4.04 0.65 -16.87
C GLN A 245 3.71 2.00 -17.53
N ARG A 246 2.80 2.79 -16.95
CA ARG A 246 2.47 4.14 -17.43
C ARG A 246 3.57 5.16 -17.13
N CYS A 247 4.34 4.99 -16.05
CA CYS A 247 5.57 5.74 -15.83
C CYS A 247 6.58 5.49 -16.97
N LEU A 248 6.77 4.23 -17.38
CA LEU A 248 7.61 3.90 -18.54
C LEU A 248 7.08 4.54 -19.83
N ALA A 249 5.78 4.44 -20.09
CA ALA A 249 5.15 5.03 -21.28
C ALA A 249 5.31 6.56 -21.33
N ASN A 250 5.36 7.23 -20.18
CA ASN A 250 5.54 8.67 -20.04
C ASN A 250 7.01 9.10 -19.84
N ASN A 251 7.98 8.19 -19.99
CA ASN A 251 9.41 8.45 -19.77
C ASN A 251 9.74 9.03 -18.38
N LEU A 252 9.02 8.60 -17.35
CA LEU A 252 9.24 9.01 -15.96
C LEU A 252 10.25 8.08 -15.28
N ALA A 253 11.26 8.69 -14.65
CA ALA A 253 12.23 7.96 -13.84
C ALA A 253 11.60 7.54 -12.50
N ALA A 254 10.91 6.40 -12.50
CA ALA A 254 10.26 5.83 -11.32
C ALA A 254 10.92 4.49 -10.99
N ARG A 255 11.59 4.40 -9.84
CA ARG A 255 11.97 3.09 -9.27
C ARG A 255 10.78 2.57 -8.48
N PRO A 256 10.30 1.33 -8.74
CA PRO A 256 9.27 0.74 -7.91
C PRO A 256 9.70 0.72 -6.44
N PHE A 257 8.87 1.30 -5.57
CA PHE A 257 9.09 1.32 -4.12
C PHE A 257 8.71 0.00 -3.43
N VAL A 258 8.17 -0.96 -4.19
CA VAL A 258 7.89 -2.34 -3.76
C VAL A 258 8.33 -3.35 -4.84
N ASN A 259 8.66 -4.58 -4.44
CA ASN A 259 9.09 -5.64 -5.35
C ASN A 259 7.91 -6.51 -5.80
N LEU A 260 7.26 -6.14 -6.90
CA LEU A 260 6.12 -6.89 -7.47
C LEU A 260 6.48 -8.29 -8.03
N GLY A 261 7.77 -8.63 -8.11
CA GLY A 261 8.21 -9.97 -8.52
C GLY A 261 8.15 -11.01 -7.39
N GLU A 262 7.99 -10.57 -6.14
CA GLU A 262 7.88 -11.46 -4.99
C GLU A 262 6.50 -12.11 -4.93
N TYR A 263 6.46 -13.37 -4.49
CA TYR A 263 5.18 -14.00 -4.20
C TYR A 263 4.45 -13.18 -3.14
N ASN A 264 5.04 -12.94 -1.98
CA ASN A 264 4.48 -12.05 -0.96
C ASN A 264 5.18 -10.70 -1.06
N VAL A 265 4.56 -9.76 -1.77
CA VAL A 265 5.11 -8.41 -1.97
C VAL A 265 5.20 -7.70 -0.63
N ARG A 266 6.43 -7.43 -0.19
CA ARG A 266 6.66 -6.73 1.08
C ARG A 266 6.07 -5.33 1.07
N GLY A 267 5.49 -4.92 2.20
CA GLY A 267 4.90 -3.59 2.40
C GLY A 267 3.62 -3.36 1.60
N VAL A 268 2.96 -4.42 1.11
CA VAL A 268 1.68 -4.33 0.39
C VAL A 268 0.64 -5.25 1.04
N PHE A 269 -0.51 -4.68 1.39
CA PHE A 269 -1.72 -5.38 1.79
C PHE A 269 -2.76 -5.30 0.68
N ASP A 270 -2.86 -6.36 -0.12
CA ASP A 270 -3.91 -6.50 -1.14
C ASP A 270 -5.13 -7.19 -0.53
N THR A 271 -6.24 -6.46 -0.36
CA THR A 271 -7.45 -6.95 0.30
C THR A 271 -8.12 -8.09 -0.46
N MET A 272 -8.10 -8.08 -1.80
CA MET A 272 -8.62 -9.19 -2.61
C MET A 272 -7.77 -10.44 -2.35
N ARG A 273 -6.45 -10.29 -2.30
CA ARG A 273 -5.55 -11.40 -2.02
C ARG A 273 -5.63 -11.91 -0.58
N ALA A 274 -5.81 -11.02 0.39
CA ALA A 274 -6.01 -11.38 1.79
C ALA A 274 -7.29 -12.23 1.97
N TRP A 275 -8.34 -11.90 1.22
CA TRP A 275 -9.58 -12.68 1.17
C TRP A 275 -9.41 -14.11 0.66
N TRP A 276 -8.42 -14.37 -0.22
CA TRP A 276 -8.23 -15.69 -0.81
C TRP A 276 -7.98 -16.78 0.23
N LEU A 277 -7.37 -16.46 1.37
CA LEU A 277 -7.01 -17.42 2.43
C LEU A 277 -6.31 -18.69 1.89
N GLY A 278 -5.56 -18.55 0.79
CA GLY A 278 -4.87 -19.64 0.10
C GLY A 278 -5.54 -20.15 -1.18
N ASP A 279 -6.84 -19.90 -1.40
CA ASP A 279 -7.54 -20.22 -2.65
C ASP A 279 -7.51 -19.05 -3.64
N ARG A 280 -6.58 -19.11 -4.59
CA ARG A 280 -6.41 -18.08 -5.64
C ARG A 280 -7.62 -17.96 -6.58
N ARG A 281 -8.58 -18.89 -6.54
CA ARG A 281 -9.81 -18.81 -7.33
C ARG A 281 -10.88 -17.96 -6.64
N SER A 282 -10.75 -17.70 -5.35
CA SER A 282 -11.67 -16.89 -4.54
C SER A 282 -11.52 -15.40 -4.80
N ARG A 283 -11.55 -14.96 -6.07
CA ARG A 283 -11.61 -13.53 -6.40
C ARG A 283 -12.96 -12.99 -5.95
N VAL A 284 -12.95 -11.80 -5.35
CA VAL A 284 -14.12 -11.11 -4.84
C VAL A 284 -14.01 -9.64 -5.23
N SER A 285 -15.11 -8.99 -5.57
CA SER A 285 -15.10 -7.54 -5.81
C SER A 285 -14.98 -6.79 -4.48
N LEU A 286 -14.54 -5.53 -4.50
CA LEU A 286 -14.50 -4.69 -3.31
C LEU A 286 -15.91 -4.54 -2.70
N ASP A 287 -16.91 -4.39 -3.56
CA ASP A 287 -18.33 -4.27 -3.22
C ASP A 287 -18.86 -5.52 -2.50
N ASP A 288 -18.70 -6.71 -3.08
CA ASP A 288 -19.12 -7.97 -2.46
C ASP A 288 -18.41 -8.20 -1.13
N LEU A 289 -17.13 -7.83 -1.06
CA LEU A 289 -16.31 -7.96 0.15
C LEU A 289 -16.78 -6.99 1.24
N ALA A 290 -17.03 -5.73 0.91
CA ALA A 290 -17.57 -4.74 1.83
C ALA A 290 -18.94 -5.18 2.36
N TRP A 291 -19.85 -5.60 1.48
CA TRP A 291 -21.16 -6.12 1.84
C TRP A 291 -21.06 -7.31 2.79
N THR A 292 -20.21 -8.29 2.48
CA THR A 292 -19.99 -9.48 3.32
C THR A 292 -19.46 -9.12 4.71
N LEU A 293 -18.67 -8.05 4.83
CA LEU A 293 -18.13 -7.56 6.11
C LEU A 293 -19.09 -6.64 6.87
N GLY A 294 -20.29 -6.36 6.32
CA GLY A 294 -21.27 -5.44 6.89
C GLY A 294 -20.82 -3.98 6.83
N LEU A 295 -20.04 -3.62 5.80
CA LEU A 295 -19.58 -2.26 5.52
C LEU A 295 -20.45 -1.66 4.42
N GLU A 296 -20.60 -0.34 4.45
CA GLU A 296 -21.21 0.39 3.33
C GLU A 296 -20.36 0.19 2.07
N SER A 297 -21.03 -0.13 0.97
CA SER A 297 -20.40 -0.29 -0.34
C SER A 297 -19.88 1.04 -0.86
N SER A 298 -18.87 0.97 -1.73
CA SER A 298 -18.39 2.13 -2.48
C SER A 298 -19.34 2.53 -3.62
N LYS A 299 -20.23 1.62 -4.02
CA LYS A 299 -21.29 1.89 -4.98
C LYS A 299 -22.44 2.62 -4.30
N THR A 300 -22.58 3.90 -4.62
CA THR A 300 -23.88 4.58 -4.48
C THR A 300 -24.76 4.18 -5.67
N ALA A 301 -26.08 4.33 -5.55
CA ALA A 301 -27.05 3.89 -6.56
C ALA A 301 -26.79 4.44 -8.00
N ASP A 302 -25.92 5.44 -8.15
CA ASP A 302 -25.72 6.20 -9.37
C ASP A 302 -24.35 6.01 -10.06
N VAL A 303 -23.36 5.34 -9.45
CA VAL A 303 -22.02 5.16 -10.07
C VAL A 303 -21.45 3.77 -9.81
N GLU A 304 -21.31 2.98 -10.88
CA GLU A 304 -20.54 1.74 -10.91
C GLU A 304 -19.25 1.99 -11.69
N GLY A 305 -18.11 1.37 -11.35
CA GLY A 305 -16.84 1.52 -12.07
C GLY A 305 -16.90 1.19 -13.58
N SER A 306 -17.92 0.46 -14.02
CA SER A 306 -18.25 0.27 -15.45
C SER A 306 -18.64 1.56 -16.17
N ARG A 307 -18.98 2.63 -15.43
CA ARG A 307 -19.45 3.92 -15.95
C ARG A 307 -18.36 4.98 -16.04
N VAL A 308 -17.11 4.70 -15.65
CA VAL A 308 -16.03 5.71 -15.69
C VAL A 308 -15.85 6.26 -17.11
N PHE A 309 -15.97 5.39 -18.11
CA PHE A 309 -15.99 5.81 -19.52
C PHE A 309 -17.16 6.74 -19.83
N ASP A 310 -18.38 6.40 -19.44
CA ASP A 310 -19.58 7.19 -19.71
C ASP A 310 -19.56 8.54 -18.97
N LEU A 311 -19.12 8.55 -17.71
CA LEU A 311 -18.95 9.77 -16.91
C LEU A 311 -17.90 10.68 -17.54
N HIS A 312 -16.78 10.12 -18.01
CA HIS A 312 -15.74 10.88 -18.68
C HIS A 312 -16.26 11.49 -19.98
N GLN A 313 -16.99 10.72 -20.79
CA GLN A 313 -17.65 11.21 -22.01
C GLN A 313 -18.69 12.30 -21.73
N ALA A 314 -19.36 12.25 -20.58
CA ALA A 314 -20.29 13.27 -20.12
C ALA A 314 -19.63 14.48 -19.44
N GLY A 315 -18.28 14.51 -19.30
CA GLY A 315 -17.55 15.58 -18.64
C GLY A 315 -17.73 15.62 -17.12
N LYS A 316 -18.20 14.53 -16.51
CA LYS A 316 -18.51 14.41 -15.07
C LYS A 316 -17.28 14.00 -14.26
N LEU A 317 -16.18 14.75 -14.40
CA LEU A 317 -14.89 14.41 -13.80
C LEU A 317 -14.91 14.48 -12.26
N LEU A 318 -15.68 15.40 -11.66
CA LEU A 318 -15.87 15.44 -10.20
C LEU A 318 -16.52 14.17 -9.66
N GLU A 319 -17.48 13.59 -10.40
CA GLU A 319 -18.12 12.34 -10.00
C GLU A 319 -17.12 11.18 -10.02
N ILE A 320 -16.23 11.13 -11.03
CA ILE A 320 -15.14 10.13 -11.10
C ILE A 320 -14.16 10.32 -9.95
N ARG A 321 -13.76 11.55 -9.65
CA ARG A 321 -12.86 11.86 -8.53
C ARG A 321 -13.43 11.39 -7.20
N GLU A 322 -14.70 11.70 -6.94
CA GLU A 322 -15.36 11.33 -5.70
C GLU A 322 -15.58 9.81 -5.61
N TYR A 323 -15.93 9.17 -6.73
CA TYR A 323 -16.03 7.72 -6.82
C TYR A 323 -14.71 7.03 -6.44
N ASN A 324 -13.59 7.46 -7.03
CA ASN A 324 -12.25 6.90 -6.74
C ASN A 324 -11.86 7.10 -5.26
N LEU A 325 -12.12 8.29 -4.70
CA LEU A 325 -11.90 8.55 -3.27
C LEU A 325 -12.77 7.65 -2.38
N ASN A 326 -14.01 7.38 -2.79
CA ASN A 326 -14.90 6.50 -2.05
C ASN A 326 -14.44 5.03 -2.08
N ASP A 327 -13.95 4.53 -3.22
CA ASP A 327 -13.34 3.20 -3.34
C ASP A 327 -12.14 3.05 -2.38
N VAL A 328 -11.31 4.09 -2.26
CA VAL A 328 -10.21 4.13 -1.28
C VAL A 328 -10.71 4.09 0.16
N ARG A 329 -11.75 4.88 0.52
CA ARG A 329 -12.33 4.87 1.87
C ARG A 329 -12.92 3.51 2.24
N VAL A 330 -13.59 2.84 1.30
CA VAL A 330 -14.17 1.51 1.53
C VAL A 330 -13.06 0.47 1.64
N THR A 331 -12.06 0.51 0.76
CA THR A 331 -10.88 -0.36 0.85
C THR A 331 -10.18 -0.20 2.20
N ARG A 332 -10.07 1.03 2.71
CA ARG A 332 -9.50 1.31 4.02
C ARG A 332 -10.29 0.65 5.15
N LYS A 333 -11.63 0.75 5.14
CA LYS A 333 -12.51 0.08 6.13
C LYS A 333 -12.41 -1.45 6.05
N VAL A 334 -12.35 -2.01 4.84
CA VAL A 334 -12.17 -3.46 4.62
C VAL A 334 -10.83 -3.91 5.22
N TYR A 335 -9.77 -3.18 4.92
CA TYR A 335 -8.44 -3.43 5.45
C TYR A 335 -8.42 -3.39 6.99
N GLU A 336 -8.97 -2.34 7.60
CA GLU A 336 -9.09 -2.22 9.06
C GLU A 336 -9.84 -3.41 9.68
N ARG A 337 -10.96 -3.82 9.05
CA ARG A 337 -11.72 -5.00 9.50
C ARG A 337 -10.90 -6.29 9.40
N MET A 338 -10.18 -6.50 8.31
CA MET A 338 -9.35 -7.70 8.12
C MET A 338 -8.23 -7.78 9.15
N VAL A 339 -7.48 -6.68 9.35
CA VAL A 339 -6.39 -6.62 10.33
C VAL A 339 -6.91 -6.83 11.75
N ALA A 340 -8.06 -6.24 12.09
CA ALA A 340 -8.68 -6.45 13.40
C ALA A 340 -9.08 -7.92 13.65
N CYS A 341 -9.55 -8.64 12.61
CA CYS A 341 -9.99 -10.02 12.75
C CYS A 341 -8.85 -11.05 12.82
N PHE A 342 -7.80 -10.87 12.03
CA PHE A 342 -6.69 -11.84 11.99
C PHE A 342 -5.59 -11.56 13.01
N GLY A 343 -5.66 -10.40 13.67
CA GLY A 343 -4.48 -9.86 14.33
C GLY A 343 -3.40 -9.54 13.30
N ARG A 344 -2.26 -9.10 13.79
CA ARG A 344 -1.14 -8.68 12.95
C ARG A 344 0.04 -9.63 13.02
#